data_AF-A0A8B3LHF7-F1
#
_entry.id   AF-A0A8B3LHF7-F1
#
_cell.length_a   1.000
_cell.length_b   1.000
_cell.length_c   1.000
_cell.angle_alpha   90.00
_cell.angle_beta   90.00
_cell.angle_gamma   90.00
#
_symmetry.space_group_name_H-M   'P 1'
#
loop_
_entity.id
_entity.type
_entity.pdbx_description
1 polymer ?
#
loop_
_entity_poly.entity_id
_entity_poly.type
_entity_poly.pdbx_seq_one_letter_code
_entity_poly.pdbx_strand_id
1 'polypeptide(L)'
;AGMVSQEMLLPVGLAPPRRVSGRVAGDGPATLSMSGNGHVLETRALAPGAVFSFDLAEEANTVSVSGGGLERRLTLSPYSADLGLLSPQRAGIDTDAALETIDFDDVTSRSLRKIPAGHAGLAWRNLNAMARDFTKDSQGYVNGNVSGDHVLYTSSGLPAEFSCERPFGFHSVMLSAAWLASEGEVALIESWLGEQLIASDEVTLSALTPLHYAPMLKAVTRVRLSTKHYWQMVVDDLVLTR
;
A
#
# COMPACT_ATOMS: atom_id res chain seq x y z
N ALA A 1 -26.62 -19.50 32.88
CA ALA A 1 -26.82 -18.25 32.12
C ALA A 1 -25.47 -17.86 31.54
N GLY A 2 -25.32 -17.91 30.21
CA GLY A 2 -24.08 -17.47 29.54
C GLY A 2 -24.11 -15.96 29.40
N MET A 3 -23.06 -15.28 29.86
CA MET A 3 -22.90 -13.85 29.59
C MET A 3 -22.57 -13.69 28.11
N VAL A 4 -23.55 -13.23 27.34
CA VAL A 4 -23.34 -12.78 25.97
C VAL A 4 -22.91 -11.31 26.07
N SER A 5 -21.70 -11.01 25.62
CA SER A 5 -21.27 -9.61 25.45
C SER A 5 -22.17 -8.96 24.41
N GLN A 6 -22.84 -7.86 24.77
CA GLN A 6 -23.71 -7.12 23.85
C GLN A 6 -22.91 -6.33 22.79
N GLU A 7 -21.61 -6.14 23.01
CA GLU A 7 -20.70 -5.42 22.14
C GLU A 7 -19.40 -6.22 21.96
N MET A 8 -18.77 -6.14 20.79
CA MET A 8 -17.44 -6.72 20.60
C MET A 8 -16.45 -6.01 21.53
N LEU A 9 -15.60 -6.78 22.21
CA LEU A 9 -14.51 -6.23 23.01
C LEU A 9 -13.59 -5.45 22.06
N LEU A 10 -13.51 -4.13 22.25
CA LEU A 10 -12.56 -3.29 21.54
C LEU A 10 -11.14 -3.65 22.00
N PRO A 11 -10.17 -3.81 21.08
CA PRO A 11 -8.77 -4.00 21.46
C PRO A 11 -8.30 -2.88 22.39
N VAL A 12 -7.75 -3.23 23.56
CA VAL A 12 -7.18 -2.27 24.51
C VAL A 12 -5.66 -2.27 24.35
N GLY A 13 -5.10 -1.20 23.79
CA GLY A 13 -3.65 -1.05 23.53
C GLY A 13 -3.16 -1.66 22.20
N LEU A 14 -1.95 -1.24 21.78
CA LEU A 14 -1.13 -1.63 20.61
C LEU A 14 -1.77 -1.71 19.20
N ALA A 15 -3.08 -1.68 19.03
CA ALA A 15 -3.71 -1.46 17.74
C ALA A 15 -3.84 0.06 17.52
N PRO A 16 -2.91 0.72 16.80
CA PRO A 16 -3.06 2.13 16.50
C PRO A 16 -4.39 2.34 15.76
N PRO A 17 -5.06 3.49 15.96
CA PRO A 17 -6.23 3.83 15.15
C PRO A 17 -5.85 3.75 13.67
N ARG A 18 -6.77 3.29 12.82
CA ARG A 18 -6.57 3.35 11.36
C ARG A 18 -6.40 4.81 10.98
N ARG A 19 -5.41 5.11 10.14
CA ARG A 19 -5.14 6.48 9.68
C ARG A 19 -5.06 6.53 8.17
N VAL A 20 -5.33 7.69 7.61
CA VAL A 20 -4.99 8.05 6.23
C VAL A 20 -3.94 9.14 6.22
N SER A 21 -2.83 8.92 5.52
CA SER A 21 -1.72 9.85 5.38
C SER A 21 -1.37 10.14 3.93
N GLY A 22 -0.57 11.17 3.71
CA GLY A 22 -0.03 11.50 2.41
C GLY A 22 0.59 12.90 2.37
N ARG A 23 0.97 13.32 1.17
CA ARG A 23 1.57 14.63 0.91
C ARG A 23 0.92 15.29 -0.29
N VAL A 24 0.85 16.61 -0.27
CA VAL A 24 0.25 17.41 -1.35
C VAL A 24 1.33 18.23 -2.04
N ALA A 25 1.41 18.10 -3.36
CA ALA A 25 2.17 19.00 -4.23
C ALA A 25 1.21 19.81 -5.11
N GLY A 26 1.59 21.06 -5.39
CA GLY A 26 0.82 22.02 -6.17
C GLY A 26 0.25 23.15 -5.30
N ASP A 27 -0.33 24.14 -5.97
CA ASP A 27 -0.71 25.43 -5.37
C ASP A 27 -2.22 25.59 -5.16
N GLY A 28 -3.03 24.65 -5.68
CA GLY A 28 -4.48 24.69 -5.61
C GLY A 28 -5.04 24.04 -4.34
N PRO A 29 -6.18 24.53 -3.82
CA PRO A 29 -6.83 23.91 -2.66
C PRO A 29 -7.37 22.53 -3.05
N ALA A 30 -7.09 21.53 -2.22
CA ALA A 30 -7.66 20.19 -2.35
C ALA A 30 -8.45 19.84 -1.08
N THR A 31 -9.31 18.84 -1.21
CA THR A 31 -10.19 18.39 -0.14
C THR A 31 -10.14 16.87 -0.05
N LEU A 32 -9.94 16.36 1.16
CA LEU A 32 -10.05 14.95 1.48
C LEU A 32 -11.41 14.72 2.16
N SER A 33 -12.21 13.80 1.62
CA SER A 33 -13.48 13.39 2.19
C SER A 33 -13.43 11.92 2.56
N MET A 34 -13.84 11.63 3.80
CA MET A 34 -13.96 10.28 4.35
C MET A 34 -15.44 9.91 4.34
N SER A 35 -15.76 8.74 3.80
CA SER A 35 -17.13 8.27 3.66
C SER A 35 -17.31 6.87 4.21
N GLY A 36 -18.52 6.59 4.72
CA GLY A 36 -18.96 5.30 5.20
C GLY A 36 -20.43 5.11 4.85
N ASN A 37 -20.80 3.89 4.42
CA ASN A 37 -22.17 3.56 4.03
C ASN A 37 -22.80 4.53 3.00
N GLY A 38 -22.00 5.08 2.09
CA GLY A 38 -22.46 6.01 1.04
C GLY A 38 -22.64 7.46 1.48
N HIS A 39 -22.32 7.79 2.74
CA HIS A 39 -22.40 9.16 3.27
C HIS A 39 -21.02 9.71 3.62
N VAL A 40 -20.81 11.01 3.37
CA VAL A 40 -19.61 11.71 3.83
C VAL A 40 -19.68 11.86 5.34
N LEU A 41 -18.71 11.27 6.04
CA LEU A 41 -18.58 11.32 7.49
C LEU A 41 -17.82 12.59 7.90
N GLU A 42 -16.74 12.88 7.18
CA GLU A 42 -15.83 13.97 7.50
C GLU A 42 -15.20 14.53 6.23
N THR A 43 -14.84 15.82 6.27
CA THR A 43 -14.10 16.48 5.20
C THR A 43 -13.01 17.36 5.79
N ARG A 44 -11.80 17.27 5.21
CA ARG A 44 -10.61 18.01 5.61
C ARG A 44 -10.06 18.78 4.42
N ALA A 45 -9.78 20.06 4.62
CA ALA A 45 -9.02 20.83 3.64
C ALA A 45 -7.56 20.36 3.63
N LEU A 46 -7.00 20.19 2.44
CA LEU A 46 -5.61 19.86 2.20
C LEU A 46 -4.91 21.10 1.65
N ALA A 47 -4.02 21.69 2.46
CA ALA A 47 -3.26 22.85 2.05
C ALA A 47 -2.15 22.48 1.04
N PRO A 48 -1.80 23.38 0.10
CA PRO A 48 -0.61 23.27 -0.72
C PRO A 48 0.64 22.93 0.12
N GLY A 49 1.40 21.92 -0.30
CA GLY A 49 2.63 21.50 0.39
C GLY A 49 2.42 20.74 1.71
N ALA A 50 1.18 20.46 2.11
CA ALA A 50 0.90 19.80 3.37
C ALA A 50 1.38 18.34 3.39
N VAL A 51 1.94 17.94 4.53
CA VAL A 51 2.05 16.54 4.96
C VAL A 51 0.90 16.32 5.95
N PHE A 52 0.06 15.32 5.72
CA PHE A 52 -1.12 15.09 6.55
C PHE A 52 -1.19 13.65 7.06
N SER A 53 -1.87 13.50 8.19
CA SER A 53 -2.23 12.20 8.76
C SER A 53 -3.48 12.40 9.62
N PHE A 54 -4.58 11.77 9.23
CA PHE A 54 -5.87 11.87 9.91
C PHE A 54 -6.34 10.50 10.36
N ASP A 55 -6.99 10.44 11.51
CA ASP A 55 -7.59 9.20 11.99
C ASP A 55 -8.85 8.91 11.16
N LEU A 56 -9.03 7.64 10.80
CA LEU A 56 -10.20 7.15 10.10
C LEU A 56 -11.27 6.78 11.12
N ALA A 57 -12.50 7.24 10.91
CA ALA A 57 -13.65 6.73 11.63
C ALA A 57 -13.79 5.21 11.41
N GLU A 58 -14.34 4.50 12.39
CA GLU A 58 -14.46 3.04 12.35
C GLU A 58 -15.28 2.58 11.14
N GLU A 59 -16.37 3.30 10.86
CA GLU A 59 -17.29 3.08 9.74
C GLU A 59 -16.77 3.59 8.39
N ALA A 60 -15.61 4.26 8.34
CA ALA A 60 -15.05 4.77 7.09
C ALA A 60 -14.58 3.60 6.19
N ASN A 61 -15.14 3.56 4.98
CA ASN A 61 -14.82 2.55 3.97
C ASN A 61 -14.26 3.14 2.67
N THR A 62 -14.31 4.47 2.52
CA THR A 62 -13.81 5.16 1.31
C THR A 62 -13.14 6.47 1.69
N VAL A 63 -12.03 6.78 1.04
CA VAL A 63 -11.42 8.11 1.00
C VAL A 63 -11.46 8.63 -0.43
N SER A 64 -11.86 9.88 -0.61
CA SER A 64 -11.72 10.59 -1.89
C SER A 64 -10.98 11.89 -1.72
N VAL A 65 -10.08 12.20 -2.65
CA VAL A 65 -9.43 13.51 -2.76
C VAL A 65 -9.91 14.19 -4.02
N SER A 66 -10.36 15.44 -3.90
CA SER A 66 -10.82 16.25 -5.02
C SER A 66 -10.37 17.71 -4.89
N GLY A 67 -10.31 18.42 -6.02
CA GLY A 67 -9.92 19.83 -6.08
C GLY A 67 -8.43 20.02 -6.39
N GLY A 68 -8.05 21.23 -6.81
CA GLY A 68 -6.66 21.55 -7.15
C GLY A 68 -6.09 20.75 -8.33
N GLY A 69 -6.95 20.17 -9.17
CA GLY A 69 -6.56 19.24 -10.25
C GLY A 69 -6.33 17.79 -9.78
N LEU A 70 -6.63 17.49 -8.51
CA LEU A 70 -6.61 16.14 -7.97
C LEU A 70 -7.98 15.51 -8.06
N GLU A 71 -8.00 14.24 -8.43
CA GLU A 71 -9.15 13.35 -8.34
C GLU A 71 -8.62 11.95 -8.01
N ARG A 72 -8.94 11.45 -6.82
CA ARG A 72 -8.55 10.13 -6.31
C ARG A 72 -9.69 9.56 -5.49
N ARG A 73 -9.87 8.24 -5.56
CA ARG A 73 -10.78 7.50 -4.70
C ARG A 73 -10.17 6.16 -4.33
N LEU A 74 -10.08 5.90 -3.04
CA LEU A 74 -9.58 4.65 -2.47
C LEU A 74 -10.68 4.01 -1.64
N THR A 75 -11.01 2.76 -1.96
CA THR A 75 -11.71 1.88 -1.01
C THR A 75 -10.73 1.45 0.07
N LEU A 76 -11.07 1.73 1.33
CA LEU A 76 -10.19 1.48 2.46
C LEU A 76 -10.17 0.00 2.81
N SER A 77 -8.97 -0.54 3.01
CA SER A 77 -8.77 -1.82 3.68
C SER A 77 -8.96 -1.68 5.21
N PRO A 78 -8.96 -2.79 5.97
CA PRO A 78 -8.96 -2.75 7.43
C PRO A 78 -7.72 -2.09 8.06
N TYR A 79 -6.71 -1.72 7.26
CA TYR A 79 -5.45 -1.15 7.72
C TYR A 79 -5.40 0.37 7.52
N SER A 80 -4.34 1.00 8.06
CA SER A 80 -4.01 2.38 7.72
C SER A 80 -3.60 2.48 6.25
N ALA A 81 -3.83 3.63 5.63
CA ALA A 81 -3.51 3.89 4.23
C ALA A 81 -2.59 5.11 4.08
N ASP A 82 -1.63 5.02 3.16
CA ASP A 82 -0.82 6.16 2.74
C ASP A 82 -1.06 6.43 1.24
N LEU A 83 -1.53 7.62 0.92
CA LEU A 83 -1.88 8.03 -0.46
C LEU A 83 -0.66 8.50 -1.28
N GLY A 84 0.54 8.43 -0.70
CA GLY A 84 1.77 8.94 -1.31
C GLY A 84 1.72 10.43 -1.58
N LEU A 85 2.45 10.85 -2.61
CA LEU A 85 2.47 12.23 -3.08
C LEU A 85 1.35 12.50 -4.09
N LEU A 86 0.34 13.22 -3.62
CA LEU A 86 -0.77 13.77 -4.40
C LEU A 86 -0.30 14.99 -5.19
N SER A 87 -0.33 14.91 -6.52
CA SER A 87 0.13 15.96 -7.41
C SER A 87 -0.78 16.07 -8.64
N PRO A 88 -1.25 17.27 -9.02
CA PRO A 88 -2.09 17.45 -10.20
C PRO A 88 -1.33 17.23 -11.51
N GLN A 89 0.00 17.26 -11.48
CA GLN A 89 0.85 16.90 -12.62
C GLN A 89 0.83 15.38 -12.90
N ARG A 90 0.22 14.58 -12.02
CA ARG A 90 0.13 13.13 -12.14
C ARG A 90 -1.33 12.73 -12.21
N ALA A 91 -1.73 12.19 -13.36
CA ALA A 91 -3.09 11.68 -13.51
C ALA A 91 -3.36 10.53 -12.51
N GLY A 92 -4.55 10.54 -11.94
CA GLY A 92 -5.05 9.44 -11.12
C GLY A 92 -5.61 8.34 -11.97
N ILE A 93 -5.66 7.14 -11.39
CA ILE A 93 -6.47 6.06 -11.96
C ILE A 93 -7.93 6.50 -11.94
N ASP A 94 -8.64 6.28 -13.05
CA ASP A 94 -10.06 6.59 -13.18
C ASP A 94 -10.86 5.73 -12.18
N THR A 95 -11.89 6.28 -11.55
CA THR A 95 -12.59 5.60 -10.43
C THR A 95 -13.25 4.28 -10.81
N ASP A 96 -13.55 4.11 -12.10
CA ASP A 96 -14.25 2.95 -12.65
C ASP A 96 -13.27 2.03 -13.42
N ALA A 97 -11.97 2.28 -13.33
CA ALA A 97 -10.96 1.43 -13.95
C ALA A 97 -11.01 0.01 -13.38
N ALA A 98 -10.91 -0.99 -14.26
CA ALA A 98 -10.80 -2.37 -13.82
C ALA A 98 -9.47 -2.57 -13.07
N LEU A 99 -9.58 -3.09 -11.85
CA LEU A 99 -8.43 -3.39 -11.00
C LEU A 99 -8.09 -4.89 -11.09
N GLU A 100 -6.80 -5.17 -11.20
CA GLU A 100 -6.21 -6.51 -11.17
C GLU A 100 -5.38 -6.64 -9.89
N THR A 101 -5.69 -7.64 -9.06
CA THR A 101 -4.91 -7.97 -7.86
C THR A 101 -3.98 -9.14 -8.17
N ILE A 102 -2.72 -9.02 -7.75
CA ILE A 102 -1.72 -10.08 -7.77
C ILE A 102 -1.45 -10.46 -6.30
N ASP A 103 -1.92 -11.65 -5.90
CA ASP A 103 -1.83 -12.24 -4.55
C ASP A 103 -0.64 -13.20 -4.39
N PHE A 104 0.05 -13.53 -5.49
CA PHE A 104 1.26 -14.36 -5.55
C PHE A 104 1.10 -15.84 -5.19
N ASP A 105 -0.13 -16.32 -4.97
CA ASP A 105 -0.39 -17.71 -4.60
C ASP A 105 -0.09 -18.71 -5.74
N ASP A 106 -0.16 -18.25 -6.98
CA ASP A 106 0.10 -19.05 -8.19
C ASP A 106 1.59 -19.15 -8.54
N VAL A 107 2.47 -18.40 -7.87
CA VAL A 107 3.91 -18.35 -8.17
C VAL A 107 4.59 -19.69 -7.89
N THR A 108 4.19 -20.35 -6.81
CA THR A 108 4.84 -21.57 -6.35
C THR A 108 3.91 -22.41 -5.49
N SER A 109 3.88 -23.72 -5.75
CA SER A 109 3.30 -24.71 -4.83
C SER A 109 4.34 -25.24 -3.83
N ARG A 110 5.59 -24.78 -3.95
CA ARG A 110 6.75 -25.13 -3.09
C ARG A 110 7.12 -23.90 -2.26
N SER A 111 7.82 -24.11 -1.16
CA SER A 111 8.17 -23.08 -0.17
C SER A 111 8.65 -21.72 -0.69
N LEU A 112 9.94 -21.51 -0.92
CA LEU A 112 10.54 -20.22 -1.25
C LEU A 112 10.98 -20.21 -2.72
N ARG A 113 10.58 -19.19 -3.50
CA ARG A 113 10.95 -19.08 -4.91
C ARG A 113 11.15 -17.63 -5.36
N LYS A 114 12.18 -17.38 -6.18
CA LYS A 114 12.28 -16.12 -6.94
C LYS A 114 11.07 -15.97 -7.88
N ILE A 115 10.54 -14.76 -8.01
CA ILE A 115 9.43 -14.52 -8.93
C ILE A 115 9.89 -14.74 -10.38
N PRO A 116 9.20 -15.59 -11.16
CA PRO A 116 9.50 -15.75 -12.57
C PRO A 116 9.32 -14.43 -13.34
N ALA A 117 10.28 -14.10 -14.20
CA ALA A 117 10.08 -13.02 -15.15
C ALA A 117 8.84 -13.31 -16.02
N GLY A 118 7.98 -12.31 -16.21
CA GLY A 118 6.72 -12.44 -16.94
C GLY A 118 5.53 -12.88 -16.09
N HIS A 119 5.72 -13.24 -14.80
CA HIS A 119 4.59 -13.52 -13.90
C HIS A 119 3.65 -12.30 -13.84
N ALA A 120 2.35 -12.55 -13.96
CA ALA A 120 1.31 -11.52 -14.12
C ALA A 120 1.64 -10.46 -15.21
N GLY A 121 2.41 -10.80 -16.24
CA GLY A 121 2.79 -9.88 -17.32
C GLY A 121 3.84 -8.82 -16.96
N LEU A 122 4.53 -8.97 -15.81
CA LEU A 122 5.56 -8.04 -15.36
C LEU A 122 6.96 -8.66 -15.38
N ALA A 123 7.98 -7.82 -15.58
CA ALA A 123 9.34 -8.14 -15.24
C ALA A 123 9.54 -7.93 -13.73
N TRP A 124 10.26 -8.84 -13.08
CA TRP A 124 10.47 -8.84 -11.64
C TRP A 124 11.96 -8.95 -11.32
N ARG A 125 12.42 -8.21 -10.30
CA ARG A 125 13.81 -8.22 -9.86
C ARG A 125 13.90 -8.16 -8.34
N ASN A 126 14.79 -9.00 -7.78
CA ASN A 126 15.11 -9.09 -6.35
C ASN A 126 13.93 -9.34 -5.40
N LEU A 127 12.84 -9.89 -5.92
CA LEU A 127 11.66 -10.32 -5.16
C LEU A 127 11.56 -11.84 -5.15
N ASN A 128 11.19 -12.39 -4.00
CA ASN A 128 10.90 -13.81 -3.83
C ASN A 128 9.51 -13.96 -3.22
N ALA A 129 8.76 -14.95 -3.68
CA ALA A 129 7.58 -15.46 -2.99
C ALA A 129 7.98 -16.44 -1.90
N MET A 130 7.23 -16.41 -0.80
CA MET A 130 7.35 -17.36 0.30
C MET A 130 5.97 -17.73 0.84
N ALA A 131 5.73 -19.03 1.03
CA ALA A 131 4.54 -19.53 1.71
C ALA A 131 4.56 -19.22 3.22
N ARG A 132 3.40 -18.93 3.80
CA ARG A 132 3.16 -18.58 5.21
C ARG A 132 3.77 -19.57 6.21
N ASP A 133 3.81 -20.86 5.89
CA ASP A 133 4.39 -21.90 6.76
C ASP A 133 5.89 -21.71 7.04
N PHE A 134 6.59 -20.96 6.18
CA PHE A 134 8.02 -20.67 6.32
C PHE A 134 8.28 -19.41 7.15
N THR A 135 7.24 -18.70 7.57
CA THR A 135 7.37 -17.38 8.17
C THR A 135 6.76 -17.27 9.56
N LYS A 136 6.35 -18.40 10.17
CA LYS A 136 5.66 -18.45 11.47
C LYS A 136 6.37 -17.74 12.62
N ASP A 137 7.69 -17.66 12.58
CA ASP A 137 8.51 -17.05 13.64
C ASP A 137 8.73 -15.54 13.41
N SER A 138 8.12 -14.99 12.36
CA SER A 138 8.13 -13.56 12.07
C SER A 138 6.72 -12.96 12.14
N GLN A 139 6.57 -11.93 12.97
CA GLN A 139 5.36 -11.12 13.07
C GLN A 139 5.08 -10.39 11.76
N GLY A 140 6.11 -9.86 11.11
CA GLY A 140 5.98 -9.06 9.90
C GLY A 140 5.42 -9.83 8.71
N TYR A 141 5.95 -11.03 8.47
CA TYR A 141 5.45 -11.90 7.41
C TYR A 141 4.07 -12.49 7.74
N VAL A 142 3.83 -12.85 9.02
CA VAL A 142 2.51 -13.39 9.43
C VAL A 142 1.42 -12.33 9.32
N ASN A 143 1.68 -11.11 9.80
CA ASN A 143 0.71 -10.02 9.76
C ASN A 143 0.59 -9.39 8.36
N GLY A 144 1.69 -9.37 7.60
CA GLY A 144 1.78 -8.84 6.25
C GLY A 144 1.17 -9.73 5.16
N ASN A 145 0.92 -11.00 5.45
CA ASN A 145 0.15 -11.90 4.60
C ASN A 145 -1.34 -11.63 4.83
N VAL A 146 -1.89 -10.70 4.05
CA VAL A 146 -3.27 -10.22 4.16
C VAL A 146 -4.23 -11.06 3.33
N SER A 147 -3.73 -11.77 2.32
CA SER A 147 -4.49 -12.64 1.44
C SER A 147 -3.72 -13.94 1.18
N GLY A 148 -4.47 -14.99 0.89
CA GLY A 148 -3.86 -16.24 0.42
C GLY A 148 -2.87 -16.89 1.39
N ASP A 149 -1.96 -17.66 0.80
CA ASP A 149 -0.91 -18.41 1.50
C ASP A 149 0.50 -17.87 1.22
N HIS A 150 0.68 -16.95 0.27
CA HIS A 150 1.99 -16.45 -0.14
C HIS A 150 2.14 -14.95 0.05
N VAL A 151 3.38 -14.52 0.27
CA VAL A 151 3.77 -13.10 0.22
C VAL A 151 5.04 -12.94 -0.59
N LEU A 152 5.25 -11.74 -1.11
CA LEU A 152 6.55 -11.33 -1.59
C LEU A 152 7.38 -10.69 -0.48
N TYR A 153 8.70 -10.76 -0.65
CA TYR A 153 9.60 -9.94 0.15
C TYR A 153 10.82 -9.49 -0.64
N THR A 154 11.34 -8.33 -0.26
CA THR A 154 12.60 -7.81 -0.78
C THR A 154 13.78 -8.60 -0.20
N SER A 155 14.68 -9.08 -1.04
CA SER A 155 15.94 -9.65 -0.55
C SER A 155 16.77 -8.55 0.13
N SER A 156 17.33 -8.81 1.31
CA SER A 156 18.06 -7.79 2.08
C SER A 156 19.19 -7.16 1.27
N GLY A 157 19.36 -5.84 1.38
CA GLY A 157 20.52 -5.12 0.84
C GLY A 157 20.40 -4.60 -0.61
N LEU A 158 19.38 -4.98 -1.39
CA LEU A 158 19.25 -4.52 -2.79
C LEU A 158 17.84 -4.03 -3.11
N PRO A 159 17.70 -2.94 -3.89
CA PRO A 159 16.40 -2.53 -4.38
C PRO A 159 15.72 -3.63 -5.22
N ALA A 160 14.46 -3.88 -4.89
CA ALA A 160 13.53 -4.71 -5.62
C ALA A 160 12.77 -3.89 -6.66
N GLU A 161 12.25 -4.55 -7.69
CA GLU A 161 11.56 -3.87 -8.78
C GLU A 161 10.53 -4.76 -9.44
N PHE A 162 9.43 -4.14 -9.87
CA PHE A 162 8.54 -4.68 -10.89
C PHE A 162 8.33 -3.65 -12.01
N SER A 163 8.30 -4.12 -13.26
CA SER A 163 8.27 -3.25 -14.43
C SER A 163 7.59 -3.88 -15.65
N CYS A 164 7.20 -3.04 -16.60
CA CYS A 164 6.64 -3.41 -17.89
C CYS A 164 7.05 -2.36 -18.93
N GLU A 165 7.33 -2.79 -20.16
CA GLU A 165 7.62 -1.87 -21.27
C GLU A 165 6.43 -0.97 -21.61
N ARG A 166 5.21 -1.50 -21.50
CA ARG A 166 3.97 -0.74 -21.68
C ARG A 166 3.55 -0.14 -20.34
N PRO A 167 3.16 1.15 -20.30
CA PRO A 167 2.66 1.77 -19.07
C PRO A 167 1.45 1.02 -18.51
N PHE A 168 1.39 0.94 -17.18
CA PHE A 168 0.27 0.40 -16.41
C PHE A 168 -0.06 1.36 -15.26
N GLY A 169 -1.29 1.31 -14.74
CA GLY A 169 -1.64 2.06 -13.55
C GLY A 169 -1.23 1.31 -12.28
N PHE A 170 -0.51 1.99 -11.39
CA PHE A 170 -0.13 1.47 -10.08
C PHE A 170 -1.13 1.97 -9.04
N HIS A 171 -2.06 1.10 -8.65
CA HIS A 171 -3.15 1.45 -7.75
C HIS A 171 -2.69 1.44 -6.30
N SER A 172 -2.30 0.27 -5.80
CA SER A 172 -1.89 0.11 -4.41
C SER A 172 -1.15 -1.20 -4.16
N VAL A 173 -0.61 -1.35 -2.95
CA VAL A 173 0.06 -2.56 -2.45
C VAL A 173 0.02 -2.59 -0.93
N MET A 174 -0.01 -3.78 -0.33
CA MET A 174 0.13 -3.97 1.11
C MET A 174 1.60 -4.17 1.48
N LEU A 175 2.05 -3.44 2.50
CA LEU A 175 3.45 -3.44 2.92
C LEU A 175 3.55 -3.69 4.43
N SER A 176 4.55 -4.46 4.86
CA SER A 176 4.93 -4.57 6.27
C SER A 176 6.44 -4.70 6.45
N ALA A 177 6.94 -4.38 7.65
CA ALA A 177 8.31 -4.66 8.02
C ALA A 177 8.43 -6.14 8.35
N ALA A 178 9.43 -6.84 7.82
CA ALA A 178 9.50 -8.29 7.90
C ALA A 178 9.82 -8.84 9.30
N TRP A 179 10.31 -8.06 10.25
CA TRP A 179 10.68 -8.53 11.58
C TRP A 179 10.30 -7.52 12.64
N LEU A 180 9.97 -7.97 13.86
CA LEU A 180 9.71 -7.04 14.97
C LEU A 180 10.93 -6.13 15.27
N ALA A 181 12.15 -6.62 15.03
CA ALA A 181 13.37 -5.82 15.15
C ALA A 181 13.50 -4.71 14.10
N SER A 182 12.70 -4.77 13.03
CA SER A 182 12.61 -3.76 11.97
C SER A 182 11.39 -2.84 12.11
N GLU A 183 10.72 -2.85 13.27
CA GLU A 183 9.62 -1.93 13.55
C GLU A 183 10.04 -0.47 13.34
N GLY A 184 9.25 0.29 12.57
CA GLY A 184 9.57 1.67 12.23
C GLY A 184 10.60 1.82 11.08
N GLU A 185 10.97 0.73 10.40
CA GLU A 185 11.70 0.82 9.13
C GLU A 185 10.94 1.68 8.12
N VAL A 186 11.66 2.33 7.21
CA VAL A 186 11.09 3.19 6.18
C VAL A 186 11.30 2.56 4.81
N ALA A 187 10.20 2.26 4.13
CA ALA A 187 10.22 1.91 2.73
C ALA A 187 10.41 3.16 1.86
N LEU A 188 11.25 3.01 0.84
CA LEU A 188 11.48 3.98 -0.23
C LEU A 188 10.87 3.42 -1.50
N ILE A 189 9.89 4.12 -2.05
CA ILE A 189 9.09 3.69 -3.19
C ILE A 189 9.24 4.71 -4.31
N GLU A 190 9.89 4.30 -5.39
CA GLU A 190 10.11 5.15 -6.57
C GLU A 190 9.27 4.64 -7.74
N SER A 191 8.43 5.50 -8.30
CA SER A 191 7.61 5.21 -9.48
C SER A 191 8.11 5.98 -10.68
N TRP A 192 8.31 5.29 -11.81
CA TRP A 192 8.92 5.82 -13.02
C TRP A 192 7.97 5.66 -14.22
N LEU A 193 8.02 6.62 -15.15
CA LEU A 193 7.40 6.56 -16.47
C LEU A 193 8.50 6.71 -17.53
N GLY A 194 8.87 5.61 -18.17
CA GLY A 194 10.13 5.54 -18.92
C GLY A 194 11.31 5.81 -17.98
N GLU A 195 12.15 6.79 -18.35
CA GLU A 195 13.30 7.23 -17.55
C GLU A 195 12.98 8.39 -16.59
N GLN A 196 11.74 8.91 -16.62
CA GLN A 196 11.34 9.99 -15.72
C GLN A 196 10.88 9.41 -14.37
N LEU A 197 11.55 9.81 -13.28
CA LEU A 197 11.05 9.59 -11.93
C LEU A 197 9.81 10.46 -11.74
N ILE A 198 8.64 9.83 -11.67
CA ILE A 198 7.39 10.57 -11.50
C ILE A 198 6.99 10.69 -10.05
N ALA A 199 7.30 9.73 -9.17
CA ALA A 199 7.02 9.83 -7.73
C ALA A 199 8.11 9.15 -6.88
N SER A 200 8.36 9.69 -5.70
CA SER A 200 9.29 9.14 -4.71
C SER A 200 8.69 9.36 -3.32
N ASP A 201 8.24 8.28 -2.70
CA ASP A 201 7.56 8.29 -1.41
C ASP A 201 8.38 7.53 -0.36
N GLU A 202 8.26 8.00 0.87
CA GLU A 202 8.80 7.33 2.05
C GLU A 202 7.63 6.96 2.95
N VAL A 203 7.51 5.69 3.30
CA VAL A 203 6.43 5.21 4.18
C VAL A 203 7.01 4.40 5.33
N THR A 204 6.55 4.67 6.55
CA THR A 204 6.97 3.93 7.74
C THR A 204 6.24 2.60 7.80
N LEU A 205 7.00 1.52 7.91
CA LEU A 205 6.54 0.15 8.01
C LEU A 205 6.38 -0.28 9.48
N SER A 206 5.48 -1.22 9.69
CA SER A 206 5.31 -1.92 10.96
C SER A 206 5.34 -3.43 10.72
N ALA A 207 5.90 -4.18 11.66
CA ALA A 207 5.80 -5.64 11.72
C ALA A 207 4.52 -6.09 12.43
N LEU A 208 3.82 -5.17 13.10
CA LEU A 208 2.61 -5.46 13.87
C LEU A 208 1.33 -5.19 13.08
N THR A 209 1.36 -4.26 12.13
CA THR A 209 0.24 -3.97 11.24
C THR A 209 0.72 -3.72 9.82
N PRO A 210 0.07 -4.30 8.80
CA PRO A 210 0.23 -3.86 7.42
C PRO A 210 -0.09 -2.39 7.23
N LEU A 211 0.49 -1.81 6.18
CA LEU A 211 0.17 -0.50 5.64
C LEU A 211 -0.31 -0.65 4.20
N HIS A 212 -1.44 -0.01 3.88
CA HIS A 212 -1.95 0.07 2.53
C HIS A 212 -1.36 1.28 1.80
N TYR A 213 -0.29 1.09 1.03
CA TYR A 213 0.27 2.17 0.22
C TYR A 213 -0.50 2.26 -1.11
N ALA A 214 -1.11 3.42 -1.38
CA ALA A 214 -2.08 3.60 -2.46
C ALA A 214 -1.85 4.93 -3.23
N PRO A 215 -0.80 5.03 -4.05
CA PRO A 215 -0.48 6.25 -4.78
C PRO A 215 -1.42 6.49 -5.98
N MET A 216 -2.14 5.45 -6.44
CA MET A 216 -3.15 5.51 -7.51
C MET A 216 -2.67 6.28 -8.76
N LEU A 217 -1.47 5.94 -9.23
CA LEU A 217 -0.83 6.58 -10.39
C LEU A 217 -1.37 5.95 -11.68
N LYS A 218 -1.89 6.78 -12.60
CA LYS A 218 -2.49 6.30 -13.86
C LYS A 218 -1.52 5.54 -14.76
N ALA A 219 -0.25 5.93 -14.77
CA ALA A 219 0.74 5.38 -15.67
C ALA A 219 2.12 5.36 -15.04
N VAL A 220 2.69 4.17 -14.93
CA VAL A 220 4.09 3.88 -14.60
C VAL A 220 4.60 2.78 -15.54
N THR A 221 5.90 2.71 -15.77
CA THR A 221 6.56 1.57 -16.42
C THR A 221 7.37 0.77 -15.42
N ARG A 222 7.72 1.35 -14.27
CA ARG A 222 8.60 0.72 -13.28
C ARG A 222 8.33 1.26 -11.88
N VAL A 223 8.25 0.36 -10.92
CA VAL A 223 8.21 0.69 -9.49
C VAL A 223 9.40 0.01 -8.82
N ARG A 224 10.21 0.80 -8.12
CA ARG A 224 11.34 0.31 -7.32
C ARG A 224 10.99 0.40 -5.84
N LEU A 225 11.31 -0.66 -5.13
CA LEU A 225 11.06 -0.85 -3.70
C LEU A 225 12.39 -1.07 -2.98
N SER A 226 12.65 -0.30 -1.93
CA SER A 226 13.80 -0.50 -1.06
C SER A 226 13.50 -0.02 0.36
N THR A 227 14.42 -0.22 1.29
CA THR A 227 14.30 0.22 2.68
C THR A 227 15.52 1.01 3.10
N LYS A 228 15.35 2.02 3.96
CA LYS A 228 16.45 2.91 4.38
C LYS A 228 17.59 2.17 5.09
N HIS A 229 17.27 1.12 5.86
CA HIS A 229 18.25 0.37 6.65
C HIS A 229 18.40 -1.08 6.17
N TYR A 230 18.01 -1.37 4.93
CA TYR A 230 18.17 -2.67 4.26
C TYR A 230 17.44 -3.84 4.94
N TRP A 231 16.51 -3.56 5.87
CA TRP A 231 15.60 -4.58 6.38
C TRP A 231 14.69 -5.08 5.27
N GLN A 232 14.24 -6.33 5.41
CA GLN A 232 13.30 -6.90 4.46
C GLN A 232 11.94 -6.22 4.64
N MET A 233 11.32 -5.86 3.52
CA MET A 233 9.92 -5.45 3.44
C MET A 233 9.12 -6.61 2.86
N VAL A 234 7.97 -6.90 3.48
CA VAL A 234 6.98 -7.85 2.97
C VAL A 234 5.99 -7.07 2.10
N VAL A 235 5.56 -7.70 1.03
CA VAL A 235 4.71 -7.14 -0.01
C VAL A 235 3.61 -8.15 -0.31
N ASP A 236 2.36 -7.70 -0.30
CA ASP A 236 1.20 -8.53 -0.61
C ASP A 236 0.13 -7.70 -1.33
N ASP A 237 -0.85 -8.35 -1.97
CA ASP A 237 -1.95 -7.73 -2.70
C ASP A 237 -1.53 -6.54 -3.58
N LEU A 238 -0.66 -6.78 -4.57
CA LEU A 238 -0.29 -5.73 -5.53
C LEU A 238 -1.48 -5.49 -6.48
N VAL A 239 -2.03 -4.27 -6.46
CA VAL A 239 -3.18 -3.88 -7.27
C VAL A 239 -2.76 -2.94 -8.39
N LEU A 240 -3.16 -3.29 -9.62
CA LEU A 240 -2.80 -2.58 -10.85
C LEU A 240 -4.04 -2.35 -11.75
N THR A 241 -3.88 -1.55 -12.79
CA THR A 241 -4.83 -1.43 -13.90
C THR A 241 -4.07 -1.35 -15.24
N ARG A 242 -4.65 -1.86 -16.33
CA ARG A 242 -3.97 -2.05 -17.63
C ARG A 242 -4.92 -1.83 -18.80
#